data_AF-A0A151TV28-F1
#
_entry.id   AF-A0A151TV28-F1
#
_cell.length_a   1.000
_cell.length_b   1.000
_cell.length_c   1.000
_cell.angle_alpha   90.00
_cell.angle_beta   90.00
_cell.angle_gamma   90.00
#
_symmetry.space_group_name_H-M   'P 1'
#
loop_
_entity.id
_entity.type
_entity.pdbx_description
1 polymer ?
#
loop_
_entity_poly.entity_id
_entity_poly.type
_entity_poly.pdbx_seq_one_letter_code
_entity_poly.pdbx_strand_id
1 'polypeptide(L)'
;MDLDPRIDQDERVEPIEDKQPIQVGVLDSQVTYLGTNLSEQEQRPIKQVVLDNNGLFAWHPSDMPGIDPNFICHKLSICREARPIARRRREAGEERKAAIEVEVSKLLDARFILEEHYTTWLANVVMVKKPNGKWRMCTDYTNLNKACSKDAYPLPNIDRLVDGASDHKFLSFLDAYSGYNQIRMHPQDEEKTAFITETANYCYRVMSFVLKNVGATYQHLMNKIFSDQIGQSMEVYVDDMVVKSSDVSAHTRDLNDVFQALRQHQMRLNPEKCVFGVSGSKFLGFMLSSPGIEANPNKCQAMLDMKSPTTLKEVQKLAGRLTSLSWFLPRLAKIAKPILLLLKKTERFKWTQECEQSFQQFKERLSTPPILSKPAGDLDMIVYLAVSSNSISVVMVQEDQGNQHPIYFISRTLQEAERRYQLLENVALGLIYATRWLRQYFQSHKIIVRTDCRLQKSSGNQRLPAG
;
A
#
# COMPACT_ATOMS: atom_id res chain seq x y z
N MET A 1 1.40 -9.24 10.83
CA MET A 1 1.11 -8.43 9.64
C MET A 1 2.27 -7.48 9.52
N ASP A 2 3.15 -7.71 8.55
CA ASP A 2 4.15 -6.72 8.12
C ASP A 2 3.79 -6.29 6.68
N LEU A 3 2.49 -6.13 6.42
CA LEU A 3 2.10 -5.14 5.43
C LEU A 3 2.49 -3.82 6.07
N ASP A 4 3.18 -3.00 5.30
CA ASP A 4 3.59 -1.70 5.78
C ASP A 4 2.38 -1.00 6.40
N PRO A 5 2.45 -0.51 7.66
CA PRO A 5 1.31 0.14 8.32
C PRO A 5 0.80 1.38 7.57
N ARG A 6 1.49 1.83 6.51
CA ARG A 6 1.06 2.84 5.55
C ARG A 6 -0.05 2.36 4.60
N ILE A 7 -0.24 1.05 4.42
CA ILE A 7 -1.22 0.42 3.52
C ILE A 7 -2.50 0.13 4.31
N ASP A 8 -3.27 1.19 4.60
CA ASP A 8 -4.61 1.03 5.14
C ASP A 8 -5.49 0.39 4.03
N GLN A 9 -5.95 -0.85 4.25
CA GLN A 9 -6.50 -1.74 3.21
C GLN A 9 -7.92 -1.42 2.70
N ASP A 10 -8.51 -0.26 2.99
CA ASP A 10 -9.94 -0.07 2.69
C ASP A 10 -10.36 1.26 2.06
N GLU A 11 -9.43 2.12 1.61
CA GLU A 11 -9.81 3.29 0.81
C GLU A 11 -8.88 3.48 -0.39
N ARG A 12 -9.29 3.04 -1.59
CA ARG A 12 -8.83 3.71 -2.81
C ARG A 12 -9.61 5.03 -2.87
N VAL A 13 -8.93 6.13 -2.58
CA VAL A 13 -9.49 7.46 -2.75
C VAL A 13 -9.75 7.65 -4.26
N GLU A 14 -10.84 8.35 -4.59
CA GLU A 14 -11.18 8.77 -5.94
C GLU A 14 -9.95 9.34 -6.68
N PRO A 15 -9.83 9.14 -8.01
CA PRO A 15 -8.76 9.73 -8.79
C PRO A 15 -8.67 11.26 -8.60
N ILE A 16 -7.48 11.83 -8.83
CA ILE A 16 -7.26 13.30 -8.81
C ILE A 16 -8.17 13.97 -9.85
N GLU A 17 -8.41 13.23 -10.92
CA GLU A 17 -9.14 13.59 -12.11
C GLU A 17 -10.56 12.99 -12.06
N ASP A 18 -11.53 13.76 -12.54
CA ASP A 18 -12.90 13.25 -12.73
C ASP A 18 -12.87 12.05 -13.68
N LYS A 19 -13.79 11.11 -13.46
CA LYS A 19 -13.88 9.89 -14.26
C LYS A 19 -15.24 9.81 -14.93
N GLN A 20 -15.24 9.40 -16.19
CA GLN A 20 -16.47 9.17 -16.94
C GLN A 20 -16.74 7.68 -17.09
N PRO A 21 -17.99 7.23 -16.94
CA PRO A 21 -18.34 5.83 -17.10
C PRO A 21 -18.27 5.40 -18.58
N ILE A 22 -17.76 4.20 -18.82
CA ILE A 22 -17.84 3.48 -20.08
C ILE A 22 -18.61 2.19 -19.83
N GLN A 23 -19.71 1.99 -20.55
CA GLN A 23 -20.44 0.72 -20.57
C GLN A 23 -19.59 -0.35 -21.25
N VAL A 24 -19.25 -1.40 -20.49
CA VAL A 24 -18.48 -2.56 -20.96
C VAL A 24 -19.31 -3.84 -20.95
N GLY A 25 -20.35 -3.91 -20.11
CA GLY A 25 -21.29 -5.03 -20.08
C GLY A 25 -22.56 -4.77 -20.90
N VAL A 26 -23.51 -5.70 -20.75
CA VAL A 26 -24.80 -5.67 -21.47
C VAL A 26 -25.76 -4.68 -20.82
N LEU A 27 -25.74 -4.57 -19.50
CA LEU A 27 -26.60 -3.64 -18.74
C LEU A 27 -25.97 -2.26 -18.66
N ASP A 28 -26.79 -1.22 -18.58
CA ASP A 28 -26.32 0.18 -18.46
C ASP A 28 -25.55 0.43 -17.17
N SER A 29 -25.80 -0.37 -16.12
CA SER A 29 -25.07 -0.34 -14.86
C SER A 29 -23.69 -1.00 -14.93
N GLN A 30 -23.40 -1.76 -15.99
CA GLN A 30 -22.16 -2.52 -16.14
C GLN A 30 -21.08 -1.65 -16.79
N VAL A 31 -20.54 -0.73 -15.98
CA VAL A 31 -19.58 0.27 -16.40
C VAL A 31 -18.21 0.09 -15.75
N THR A 32 -17.17 0.54 -16.46
CA THR A 32 -15.87 0.90 -15.88
C THR A 32 -15.57 2.37 -16.17
N TYR A 33 -14.38 2.87 -15.87
CA TYR A 33 -14.11 4.31 -15.88
C TYR A 33 -12.94 4.72 -16.76
N LEU A 34 -13.08 5.86 -17.45
CA LEU A 34 -12.02 6.55 -18.19
C LEU A 34 -11.71 7.89 -17.54
N GLY A 35 -10.47 8.36 -17.62
CA GLY A 35 -10.12 9.74 -17.30
C GLY A 35 -10.81 10.75 -18.22
N THR A 36 -11.15 11.92 -17.69
CA THR A 36 -11.80 13.02 -18.42
C THR A 36 -10.82 14.05 -19.02
N ASN A 37 -9.60 14.16 -18.50
CA ASN A 37 -8.59 15.14 -18.90
C ASN A 37 -7.83 14.74 -20.17
N LEU A 38 -8.02 13.52 -20.67
CA LEU A 38 -7.49 13.10 -21.96
C LEU A 38 -8.26 13.73 -23.12
N SER A 39 -7.56 14.07 -24.22
CA SER A 39 -8.24 14.51 -25.44
C SER A 39 -9.06 13.39 -26.07
N GLU A 40 -10.08 13.70 -26.88
CA GLU A 40 -10.90 12.68 -27.56
C GLU A 40 -10.06 11.74 -28.46
N GLN A 41 -8.95 12.23 -29.01
CA GLN A 41 -8.04 11.43 -29.82
C GLN A 41 -7.26 10.41 -28.98
N GLU A 42 -6.97 10.75 -27.71
CA GLU A 42 -6.29 9.86 -26.77
C GLU A 42 -7.26 8.89 -26.09
N GLN A 43 -8.47 9.34 -25.76
CA GLN A 43 -9.50 8.53 -25.11
C GLN A 43 -9.97 7.37 -26.00
N ARG A 44 -10.14 7.63 -27.30
CA ARG A 44 -10.71 6.67 -28.27
C ARG A 44 -9.96 5.33 -28.34
N PRO A 45 -8.63 5.27 -28.56
CA PRO A 45 -7.91 4.01 -28.62
C PRO A 45 -7.90 3.25 -27.29
N ILE A 46 -7.79 3.95 -26.16
CA ILE A 46 -7.85 3.33 -24.83
C ILE A 46 -9.22 2.71 -24.58
N LYS A 47 -10.29 3.47 -24.86
CA LYS A 47 -11.67 3.00 -24.78
C LYS A 47 -11.90 1.76 -25.65
N GLN A 48 -11.37 1.75 -26.88
CA GLN A 48 -11.51 0.62 -27.78
C GLN A 48 -10.88 -0.65 -27.19
N VAL A 49 -9.64 -0.57 -26.67
CA VAL A 49 -8.98 -1.72 -26.04
C VAL A 49 -9.76 -2.25 -24.84
N VAL A 50 -10.33 -1.37 -24.01
CA VAL A 50 -11.16 -1.78 -22.87
C VAL A 50 -12.43 -2.53 -23.35
N LEU A 51 -13.09 -2.03 -24.39
CA LEU A 51 -14.29 -2.65 -24.96
C LEU A 51 -14.00 -4.00 -25.62
N ASP A 52 -12.90 -4.10 -26.37
CA ASP A 52 -12.46 -5.34 -27.02
C ASP A 52 -12.12 -6.45 -26.00
N ASN A 53 -11.87 -6.07 -24.74
CA ASN A 53 -11.50 -6.97 -23.65
C ASN A 53 -12.57 -7.05 -22.55
N ASN A 54 -13.84 -6.71 -22.84
CA ASN A 54 -14.92 -6.68 -21.86
C ASN A 54 -15.14 -7.99 -21.07
N GLY A 55 -14.82 -9.15 -21.66
CA GLY A 55 -14.95 -10.47 -21.03
C GLY A 55 -13.98 -10.73 -19.88
N LEU A 56 -13.08 -9.78 -19.57
CA LEU A 56 -12.18 -9.85 -18.41
C LEU A 56 -12.79 -9.25 -17.14
N PHE A 57 -13.91 -8.55 -17.22
CA PHE A 57 -14.58 -7.99 -16.05
C PHE A 57 -15.57 -8.99 -15.45
N ALA A 58 -15.58 -9.09 -14.11
CA ALA A 58 -16.56 -9.86 -13.37
C ALA A 58 -17.58 -8.92 -12.70
N TRP A 59 -18.85 -9.32 -12.71
CA TRP A 59 -19.95 -8.59 -12.08
C TRP A 59 -20.40 -9.30 -10.80
N HIS A 60 -20.38 -10.63 -10.85
CA HIS A 60 -20.74 -11.51 -9.75
C HIS A 60 -19.59 -12.47 -9.41
N PRO A 61 -19.55 -12.99 -8.17
CA PRO A 61 -18.58 -14.02 -7.78
C PRO A 61 -18.59 -15.26 -8.68
N SER A 62 -19.75 -15.61 -9.25
CA SER A 62 -19.91 -16.72 -10.21
C SER A 62 -19.18 -16.54 -11.53
N ASP A 63 -18.84 -15.30 -11.90
CA ASP A 63 -18.15 -14.97 -13.16
C ASP A 63 -16.64 -15.27 -13.09
N MET A 64 -16.15 -15.64 -11.90
CA MET A 64 -14.76 -15.97 -11.65
C MET A 64 -14.51 -17.47 -11.86
N PRO A 65 -13.81 -17.87 -12.92
CA PRO A 65 -13.41 -19.28 -13.11
C PRO A 65 -12.39 -19.73 -12.03
N GLY A 66 -11.62 -18.77 -11.51
CA GLY A 66 -10.50 -18.99 -10.59
C GLY A 66 -9.20 -19.30 -11.35
N ILE A 67 -8.08 -19.04 -10.70
CA ILE A 67 -6.75 -19.37 -11.22
C ILE A 67 -6.54 -20.88 -11.14
N ASP A 68 -5.88 -21.46 -12.16
CA ASP A 68 -5.50 -22.87 -12.17
C ASP A 68 -4.67 -23.23 -10.91
N PRO A 69 -5.14 -24.17 -10.07
CA PRO A 69 -4.42 -24.62 -8.87
C PRO A 69 -3.02 -25.16 -9.14
N ASN A 70 -2.75 -25.69 -10.34
CA ASN A 70 -1.42 -26.16 -10.74
C ASN A 70 -0.47 -25.01 -11.03
N PHE A 71 -1.01 -23.85 -11.43
CA PHE A 71 -0.22 -22.64 -11.61
C PHE A 71 0.13 -22.00 -10.26
N ILE A 72 -0.87 -21.83 -9.39
CA ILE A 72 -0.68 -21.44 -8.00
C ILE A 72 -1.91 -21.81 -7.15
N CYS A 73 -1.67 -22.21 -5.90
CA CYS A 73 -2.69 -22.35 -4.88
C CYS A 73 -2.15 -21.87 -3.53
N HIS A 74 -3.03 -21.43 -2.62
CA HIS A 74 -2.62 -21.06 -1.27
C HIS A 74 -2.49 -22.29 -0.37
N LYS A 75 -1.38 -22.40 0.35
CA LYS A 75 -1.09 -23.50 1.28
C LYS A 75 -0.93 -22.96 2.70
N LEU A 76 -1.49 -23.68 3.67
CA LEU A 76 -1.29 -23.42 5.08
C LEU A 76 -0.08 -24.22 5.54
N SER A 77 1.09 -23.58 5.59
CA SER A 77 2.33 -24.16 6.12
C SER A 77 2.28 -24.31 7.65
N ILE A 78 1.34 -25.11 8.15
CA ILE A 78 1.13 -25.35 9.59
C ILE A 78 2.29 -26.18 10.14
N CYS A 79 2.90 -25.72 11.23
CA CYS A 79 3.94 -26.45 11.93
C CYS A 79 3.43 -27.81 12.39
N ARG A 80 4.21 -28.88 12.20
CA ARG A 80 3.79 -30.26 12.51
C ARG A 80 3.46 -30.44 14.00
N GLU A 81 4.10 -29.67 14.86
CA GLU A 81 3.93 -29.70 16.31
C GLU A 81 2.73 -28.85 16.78
N ALA A 82 2.12 -28.06 15.89
CA ALA A 82 1.02 -27.20 16.25
C ALA A 82 -0.24 -28.02 16.52
N ARG A 83 -0.81 -27.84 17.72
CA ARG A 83 -2.07 -28.46 18.09
C ARG A 83 -3.24 -27.70 17.47
N PRO A 84 -4.24 -28.38 16.89
CA PRO A 84 -5.42 -27.74 16.36
C PRO A 84 -6.23 -27.08 17.48
N ILE A 85 -6.83 -25.92 17.18
CA ILE A 85 -7.66 -25.18 18.14
C ILE A 85 -9.05 -24.97 17.55
N ALA A 86 -10.03 -25.63 18.16
CA ALA A 86 -11.45 -25.36 17.92
C ALA A 86 -11.97 -24.35 18.94
N ARG A 87 -12.34 -23.14 18.49
CA ARG A 87 -12.93 -22.13 19.38
C ARG A 87 -14.42 -22.38 19.57
N ARG A 88 -14.90 -22.14 20.80
CA ARG A 88 -16.34 -22.05 21.07
C ARG A 88 -16.96 -20.91 20.26
N ARG A 89 -18.17 -21.13 19.74
CA ARG A 89 -18.96 -20.10 19.06
C ARG A 89 -19.18 -18.90 19.97
N ARG A 90 -18.96 -17.70 19.44
CA ARG A 90 -19.33 -16.43 20.06
C ARG A 90 -20.76 -16.08 19.66
N GLU A 91 -21.53 -15.59 20.62
CA GLU A 91 -22.87 -15.07 20.33
C GLU A 91 -22.77 -13.73 19.61
N ALA A 92 -23.59 -13.56 18.57
CA ALA A 92 -23.73 -12.33 17.82
C ALA A 92 -25.13 -11.75 18.05
N GLY A 93 -25.27 -10.43 18.06
CA GLY A 93 -26.60 -9.80 18.04
C GLY A 93 -27.32 -10.03 16.70
N GLU A 94 -28.65 -9.91 16.69
CA GLU A 94 -29.52 -10.24 15.55
C GLU A 94 -29.08 -9.57 14.23
N GLU A 95 -28.75 -8.27 14.25
CA GLU A 95 -28.27 -7.54 13.06
C GLU A 95 -27.03 -8.21 12.43
N ARG A 96 -26.10 -8.67 13.26
CA ARG A 96 -24.87 -9.33 12.79
C ARG A 96 -25.14 -10.75 12.30
N LYS A 97 -26.08 -11.47 12.94
CA LYS A 97 -26.47 -12.81 12.51
C LYS A 97 -27.05 -12.79 11.11
N ALA A 98 -28.02 -11.91 10.86
CA ALA A 98 -28.62 -11.74 9.53
C ALA A 98 -27.55 -11.35 8.48
N ALA A 99 -26.62 -10.46 8.84
CA ALA A 99 -25.52 -10.10 7.95
C ALA A 99 -24.57 -11.26 7.64
N ILE A 100 -24.30 -12.14 8.62
CA ILE A 100 -23.49 -13.35 8.42
C ILE A 100 -24.21 -14.31 7.46
N GLU A 101 -25.49 -14.57 7.66
CA GLU A 101 -26.27 -15.50 6.83
C GLU A 101 -26.31 -15.04 5.37
N VAL A 102 -26.53 -13.75 5.12
CA VAL A 102 -26.49 -13.17 3.77
C VAL A 102 -25.13 -13.37 3.11
N GLU A 103 -24.03 -13.17 3.83
CA GLU A 103 -22.69 -13.31 3.25
C GLU A 103 -22.31 -14.79 3.04
N VAL A 104 -22.69 -15.67 3.96
CA VAL A 104 -22.51 -17.12 3.83
C VAL A 104 -23.28 -17.66 2.63
N SER A 105 -24.52 -17.21 2.41
CA SER A 105 -25.31 -17.58 1.24
C SER A 105 -24.60 -17.22 -0.06
N LYS A 106 -24.08 -15.99 -0.18
CA LYS A 106 -23.32 -15.57 -1.38
C LYS A 106 -22.07 -16.42 -1.61
N LEU A 107 -21.34 -16.75 -0.54
CA LEU A 107 -20.13 -17.57 -0.62
C LEU A 107 -20.46 -19.02 -1.02
N LEU A 108 -21.60 -19.56 -0.57
CA LEU A 108 -22.12 -20.87 -0.97
C LEU A 108 -22.55 -20.88 -2.45
N ASP A 109 -23.30 -19.88 -2.88
CA ASP A 109 -23.75 -19.72 -4.27
C ASP A 109 -22.56 -19.64 -5.23
N ALA A 110 -21.49 -18.96 -4.82
CA ALA A 110 -20.22 -18.88 -5.53
C ALA A 110 -19.34 -20.14 -5.41
N ARG A 111 -19.73 -21.11 -4.57
CA ARG A 111 -18.95 -22.32 -4.22
C ARG A 111 -17.56 -22.01 -3.64
N PHE A 112 -17.43 -20.88 -2.97
CA PHE A 112 -16.20 -20.44 -2.29
C PHE A 112 -16.05 -21.04 -0.92
N ILE A 113 -17.15 -21.47 -0.31
CA ILE A 113 -17.16 -22.25 0.92
C ILE A 113 -17.96 -23.54 0.72
N LEU A 114 -17.71 -24.50 1.61
CA LEU A 114 -18.39 -25.79 1.70
C LEU A 114 -18.75 -26.03 3.17
N GLU A 115 -19.89 -26.66 3.43
CA GLU A 115 -20.20 -27.18 4.77
C GLU A 115 -19.17 -28.26 5.17
N GLU A 116 -18.67 -28.18 6.40
CA GLU A 116 -17.60 -29.03 6.90
C GLU A 116 -18.03 -29.77 8.17
N HIS A 117 -17.70 -31.06 8.25
CA HIS A 117 -17.99 -31.90 9.40
C HIS A 117 -16.71 -32.38 10.06
N TYR A 118 -16.75 -32.56 11.38
CA TYR A 118 -15.61 -33.11 12.17
C TYR A 118 -14.28 -32.34 12.05
N THR A 119 -14.32 -31.04 11.74
CA THR A 119 -13.11 -30.20 11.69
C THR A 119 -12.42 -30.08 13.05
N THR A 120 -11.09 -30.06 13.02
CA THR A 120 -10.24 -29.89 14.21
C THR A 120 -9.86 -28.42 14.46
N TRP A 121 -9.84 -27.60 13.42
CA TRP A 121 -9.63 -26.16 13.50
C TRP A 121 -10.96 -25.45 13.38
N LEU A 122 -11.27 -24.54 14.31
CA LEU A 122 -12.54 -23.81 14.24
C LEU A 122 -12.36 -22.36 14.66
N ALA A 123 -12.55 -21.46 13.69
CA ALA A 123 -12.49 -20.02 13.89
C ALA A 123 -13.89 -19.39 14.02
N ASN A 124 -13.96 -18.23 14.67
CA ASN A 124 -15.20 -17.44 14.74
C ASN A 124 -15.25 -16.40 13.63
N VAL A 125 -16.45 -16.08 13.19
CA VAL A 125 -16.72 -14.96 12.29
C VAL A 125 -16.79 -13.65 13.08
N VAL A 126 -16.29 -12.59 12.48
CA VAL A 126 -16.28 -11.21 12.97
C VAL A 126 -16.83 -10.32 11.86
N MET A 127 -17.86 -9.55 12.18
CA MET A 127 -18.47 -8.61 11.24
C MET A 127 -17.93 -7.20 11.49
N VAL A 128 -17.45 -6.56 10.43
CA VAL A 128 -16.92 -5.19 10.44
C VAL A 128 -17.71 -4.34 9.45
N LYS A 129 -18.09 -3.12 9.82
CA LYS A 129 -18.70 -2.16 8.88
C LYS A 129 -17.61 -1.46 8.09
N LYS A 130 -17.71 -1.49 6.76
CA LYS A 130 -16.91 -0.62 5.88
C LYS A 130 -17.33 0.84 6.05
N PRO A 131 -16.50 1.83 5.64
CA PRO A 131 -16.87 3.24 5.67
C PRO A 131 -18.17 3.56 4.92
N ASN A 132 -18.46 2.81 3.84
CA ASN A 132 -19.71 2.91 3.09
C ASN A 132 -20.93 2.27 3.80
N GLY A 133 -20.79 1.85 5.07
CA GLY A 133 -21.84 1.24 5.88
C GLY A 133 -22.10 -0.24 5.60
N LYS A 134 -21.57 -0.81 4.52
CA LYS A 134 -21.76 -2.23 4.17
C LYS A 134 -21.01 -3.14 5.16
N TRP A 135 -21.62 -4.26 5.50
CA TRP A 135 -20.98 -5.30 6.31
C TRP A 135 -19.89 -6.03 5.52
N ARG A 136 -18.79 -6.35 6.19
CA ARG A 136 -17.71 -7.22 5.72
C ARG A 136 -17.51 -8.35 6.73
N MET A 137 -17.60 -9.57 6.24
CA MET A 137 -17.32 -10.78 7.01
C MET A 137 -15.81 -11.03 7.07
N CYS A 138 -15.28 -11.21 8.27
CA CYS A 138 -13.90 -11.58 8.52
C CYS A 138 -13.88 -12.84 9.38
N THR A 139 -12.96 -13.78 9.13
CA THR A 139 -12.78 -14.95 10.00
C THR A 139 -11.56 -14.73 10.90
N ASP A 140 -11.74 -14.89 12.21
CA ASP A 140 -10.67 -14.71 13.21
C ASP A 140 -9.72 -15.92 13.22
N TYR A 141 -8.82 -15.96 12.24
CA TYR A 141 -7.76 -16.95 12.10
C TYR A 141 -6.55 -16.70 13.01
N THR A 142 -6.67 -15.91 14.08
CA THR A 142 -5.53 -15.60 14.96
C THR A 142 -4.76 -16.85 15.41
N ASN A 143 -5.46 -17.92 15.76
CA ASN A 143 -4.86 -19.16 16.23
C ASN A 143 -4.22 -19.97 15.08
N LEU A 144 -4.93 -20.09 13.95
CA LEU A 144 -4.43 -20.77 12.76
C LEU A 144 -3.18 -20.07 12.19
N ASN A 145 -3.21 -18.74 12.12
CA ASN A 145 -2.10 -17.91 11.66
C ASN A 145 -0.87 -18.01 12.57
N LYS A 146 -1.04 -18.23 13.88
CA LYS A 146 0.08 -18.49 14.80
C LYS A 146 0.75 -19.84 14.52
N ALA A 147 -0.03 -20.84 14.10
CA ALA A 147 0.46 -22.17 13.78
C ALA A 147 1.17 -22.26 12.42
N CYS A 148 0.90 -21.32 11.50
CA CYS A 148 1.54 -21.29 10.20
C CYS A 148 2.94 -20.65 10.27
N SER A 149 3.93 -21.19 9.56
CA SER A 149 5.20 -20.51 9.33
C SER A 149 5.00 -19.24 8.48
N LYS A 150 5.89 -18.24 8.62
CA LYS A 150 5.85 -17.05 7.75
C LYS A 150 6.57 -17.39 6.45
N ASP A 151 5.92 -17.09 5.33
CA ASP A 151 6.55 -17.12 4.02
C ASP A 151 7.45 -15.89 3.88
N ALA A 152 8.70 -16.12 3.48
CA ALA A 152 9.71 -15.08 3.28
C ALA A 152 9.76 -14.60 1.81
N TYR A 153 8.74 -14.90 1.01
CA TYR A 153 8.63 -14.40 -0.35
C TYR A 153 8.85 -12.88 -0.41
N PRO A 154 9.75 -12.40 -1.29
CA PRO A 154 10.09 -10.98 -1.32
C PRO A 154 8.92 -10.16 -1.85
N LEU A 155 8.51 -9.16 -1.06
CA LEU A 155 7.60 -8.12 -1.53
C LEU A 155 8.41 -6.97 -2.13
N PRO A 156 7.95 -6.36 -3.24
CA PRO A 156 8.62 -5.20 -3.81
C PRO A 156 8.72 -4.06 -2.81
N ASN A 157 9.80 -3.29 -2.92
CA ASN A 157 9.95 -2.05 -2.16
C ASN A 157 8.95 -1.00 -2.70
N ILE A 158 8.11 -0.46 -1.81
CA ILE A 158 7.06 0.53 -2.17
C ILE A 158 7.67 1.76 -2.83
N ASP A 159 8.79 2.26 -2.30
CA ASP A 159 9.44 3.45 -2.80
C ASP A 159 9.86 3.27 -4.28
N ARG A 160 10.43 2.09 -4.61
CA ARG A 160 10.75 1.72 -6.00
C ARG A 160 9.51 1.67 -6.89
N LEU A 161 8.40 1.15 -6.39
CA LEU A 161 7.16 1.04 -7.17
C LEU A 161 6.55 2.41 -7.46
N VAL A 162 6.55 3.29 -6.47
CA VAL A 162 6.06 4.67 -6.60
C VAL A 162 6.92 5.42 -7.60
N ASP A 163 8.26 5.40 -7.45
CA ASP A 163 9.18 5.99 -8.43
C ASP A 163 9.01 5.40 -9.83
N GLY A 164 8.79 4.10 -9.91
CA GLY A 164 8.54 3.40 -11.15
C GLY A 164 7.28 3.91 -11.85
N ALA A 165 6.21 4.15 -11.10
CA ALA A 165 4.90 4.56 -11.62
C ALA A 165 4.75 6.09 -11.84
N SER A 166 5.70 6.88 -11.33
CA SER A 166 5.74 8.34 -11.53
C SER A 166 6.32 8.74 -12.89
N ASP A 167 6.03 9.98 -13.30
CA ASP A 167 6.54 10.61 -14.53
C ASP A 167 6.06 9.91 -15.82
N HIS A 168 4.78 9.49 -15.81
CA HIS A 168 4.12 8.91 -16.97
C HIS A 168 2.86 9.69 -17.30
N LYS A 169 2.64 9.96 -18.59
CA LYS A 169 1.46 10.70 -19.07
C LYS A 169 0.17 9.90 -18.95
N PHE A 170 0.25 8.58 -19.15
CA PHE A 170 -0.90 7.69 -19.13
C PHE A 170 -0.74 6.63 -18.05
N LEU A 171 -1.70 6.60 -17.13
CA LEU A 171 -1.82 5.59 -16.10
C LEU A 171 -3.17 4.88 -16.23
N SER A 172 -3.16 3.56 -16.08
CA SER A 172 -4.38 2.76 -15.93
C SER A 172 -4.27 1.90 -14.68
N PHE A 173 -5.25 2.05 -13.82
CA PHE A 173 -5.32 1.46 -12.50
C PHE A 173 -6.25 0.26 -12.54
N LEU A 174 -5.71 -0.92 -12.26
CA LEU A 174 -6.46 -2.17 -12.30
C LEU A 174 -6.71 -2.66 -10.87
N ASP A 175 -7.79 -3.42 -10.69
CA ASP A 175 -8.15 -4.09 -9.43
C ASP A 175 -8.76 -5.44 -9.79
N ALA A 176 -8.34 -6.49 -9.09
CA ALA A 176 -8.88 -7.83 -9.29
C ALA A 176 -10.21 -8.01 -8.55
N TYR A 177 -11.24 -8.52 -9.22
CA TYR A 177 -12.53 -8.75 -8.58
C TYR A 177 -12.38 -9.77 -7.46
N SER A 178 -12.61 -9.37 -6.22
CA SER A 178 -12.41 -10.22 -5.04
C SER A 178 -11.09 -11.01 -5.11
N GLY A 179 -9.98 -10.35 -5.49
CA GLY A 179 -8.76 -11.00 -5.99
C GLY A 179 -8.31 -12.23 -5.19
N TYR A 180 -8.30 -12.17 -3.86
CA TYR A 180 -7.91 -13.30 -3.00
C TYR A 180 -8.75 -14.56 -3.29
N ASN A 181 -10.06 -14.40 -3.48
CA ASN A 181 -10.99 -15.50 -3.77
C ASN A 181 -10.79 -16.13 -5.16
N GLN A 182 -10.00 -15.52 -6.05
CA GLN A 182 -9.66 -16.14 -7.33
C GLN A 182 -8.58 -17.23 -7.19
N ILE A 183 -7.79 -17.21 -6.10
CA ILE A 183 -6.78 -18.24 -5.82
C ILE A 183 -7.42 -19.36 -5.00
N ARG A 184 -7.27 -20.61 -5.45
CA ARG A 184 -7.77 -21.78 -4.72
C ARG A 184 -6.93 -22.05 -3.47
N MET A 185 -7.59 -22.56 -2.43
CA MET A 185 -6.89 -23.24 -1.34
C MET A 185 -6.33 -24.57 -1.87
N HIS A 186 -5.22 -25.02 -1.30
CA HIS A 186 -4.77 -26.39 -1.52
C HIS A 186 -5.76 -27.37 -0.87
N PRO A 187 -6.18 -28.45 -1.54
CA PRO A 187 -7.26 -29.31 -1.05
C PRO A 187 -7.05 -29.87 0.36
N GLN A 188 -5.81 -30.18 0.72
CA GLN A 188 -5.49 -30.69 2.07
C GLN A 188 -5.65 -29.64 3.17
N ASP A 189 -5.66 -28.36 2.83
CA ASP A 189 -5.70 -27.24 3.79
C ASP A 189 -7.07 -26.57 3.86
N GLU A 190 -8.02 -26.90 2.98
CA GLU A 190 -9.38 -26.36 2.96
C GLU A 190 -10.05 -26.54 4.33
N GLU A 191 -10.16 -27.78 4.83
CA GLU A 191 -10.79 -28.14 6.12
C GLU A 191 -10.25 -27.34 7.32
N LYS A 192 -8.97 -26.92 7.25
CA LYS A 192 -8.27 -26.22 8.34
C LYS A 192 -8.66 -24.75 8.42
N THR A 193 -9.27 -24.22 7.36
CA THR A 193 -9.85 -22.88 7.32
C THR A 193 -11.26 -22.83 7.92
N ALA A 194 -11.74 -23.90 8.56
CA ALA A 194 -13.11 -23.96 9.01
C ALA A 194 -13.48 -22.86 10.03
N PHE A 195 -14.72 -22.38 9.90
CA PHE A 195 -15.32 -21.38 10.76
C PHE A 195 -16.75 -21.75 11.14
N ILE A 196 -17.19 -21.29 12.31
CA ILE A 196 -18.51 -21.59 12.87
C ILE A 196 -19.49 -20.43 12.64
N THR A 197 -20.71 -20.77 12.20
CA THR A 197 -21.86 -19.86 12.16
C THR A 197 -22.97 -20.38 13.09
N GLU A 198 -24.18 -19.84 12.99
CA GLU A 198 -25.33 -20.37 13.74
C GLU A 198 -25.89 -21.65 13.13
N THR A 199 -25.77 -21.79 11.81
CA THR A 199 -26.40 -22.87 11.04
C THR A 199 -25.50 -24.07 10.87
N ALA A 200 -24.22 -23.86 10.56
CA ALA A 200 -23.25 -24.94 10.35
C ALA A 200 -21.80 -24.46 10.51
N ASN A 201 -20.88 -25.40 10.36
CA ASN A 201 -19.47 -25.09 10.16
C ASN A 201 -19.19 -25.10 8.66
N TYR A 202 -18.37 -24.17 8.19
CA TYR A 202 -17.98 -24.09 6.79
C TYR A 202 -16.47 -23.94 6.67
N CYS A 203 -15.88 -24.42 5.58
CA CYS A 203 -14.48 -24.21 5.22
C CYS A 203 -14.37 -23.47 3.88
N TYR A 204 -13.27 -22.75 3.67
CA TYR A 204 -13.00 -22.05 2.42
C TYR A 204 -12.29 -22.94 1.41
N ARG A 205 -12.79 -22.94 0.17
CA ARG A 205 -12.17 -23.55 -1.01
C ARG A 205 -11.26 -22.59 -1.79
N VAL A 206 -11.36 -21.31 -1.46
CA VAL A 206 -10.60 -20.19 -2.04
C VAL A 206 -9.86 -19.45 -0.96
N MET A 207 -8.78 -18.77 -1.31
CA MET A 207 -7.93 -18.09 -0.34
C MET A 207 -8.68 -16.92 0.31
N SER A 208 -8.88 -17.00 1.63
CA SER A 208 -9.47 -15.92 2.43
C SER A 208 -8.41 -14.90 2.85
N PHE A 209 -8.71 -13.59 2.67
CA PHE A 209 -7.75 -12.50 2.90
C PHE A 209 -7.20 -12.35 4.34
N VAL A 210 -7.80 -13.05 5.32
CA VAL A 210 -7.35 -12.98 6.74
C VAL A 210 -6.27 -14.03 7.06
N LEU A 211 -6.03 -14.98 6.15
CA LEU A 211 -5.02 -16.03 6.35
C LEU A 211 -3.60 -15.44 6.32
N LYS A 212 -2.68 -16.12 7.01
CA LYS A 212 -1.25 -15.76 6.97
C LYS A 212 -0.68 -16.04 5.57
N ASN A 213 0.29 -15.23 5.14
CA ASN A 213 0.99 -15.37 3.85
C ASN A 213 0.16 -15.11 2.58
N VAL A 214 -1.10 -14.66 2.69
CA VAL A 214 -1.93 -14.36 1.51
C VAL A 214 -1.29 -13.31 0.59
N GLY A 215 -0.69 -12.25 1.16
CA GLY A 215 0.01 -11.23 0.38
C GLY A 215 1.23 -11.79 -0.36
N ALA A 216 1.94 -12.76 0.24
CA ALA A 216 3.07 -13.44 -0.41
C ALA A 216 2.59 -14.33 -1.57
N THR A 217 1.55 -15.14 -1.34
CA THR A 217 0.93 -15.96 -2.40
C THR A 217 0.42 -15.09 -3.55
N TYR A 218 -0.25 -13.98 -3.23
CA TYR A 218 -0.80 -13.08 -4.23
C TYR A 218 0.29 -12.33 -5.01
N GLN A 219 1.33 -11.82 -4.34
CA GLN A 219 2.47 -11.22 -5.04
C GLN A 219 3.19 -12.26 -5.91
N HIS A 220 3.32 -13.51 -5.46
CA HIS A 220 3.90 -14.58 -6.26
C HIS A 220 3.07 -14.84 -7.52
N LEU A 221 1.74 -14.86 -7.41
CA LEU A 221 0.85 -14.92 -8.57
C LEU A 221 1.11 -13.76 -9.54
N MET A 222 1.10 -12.52 -9.05
CA MET A 222 1.29 -11.34 -9.88
C MET A 222 2.64 -11.36 -10.61
N ASN A 223 3.72 -11.73 -9.92
CA ASN A 223 5.05 -11.85 -10.53
C ASN A 223 5.11 -12.94 -11.60
N LYS A 224 4.31 -14.01 -11.47
CA LYS A 224 4.26 -15.08 -12.48
C LYS A 224 3.39 -14.70 -13.69
N ILE A 225 2.25 -14.04 -13.47
CA ILE A 225 1.37 -13.59 -14.57
C ILE A 225 2.04 -12.50 -15.39
N PHE A 226 2.67 -11.53 -14.72
CA PHE A 226 3.16 -10.29 -15.34
C PHE A 226 4.69 -10.20 -15.36
N SER A 227 5.38 -11.34 -15.47
CA SER A 227 6.84 -11.40 -15.43
C SER A 227 7.50 -10.49 -16.46
N ASP A 228 6.85 -10.31 -17.61
CA ASP A 228 7.42 -9.60 -18.75
C ASP A 228 7.09 -8.10 -18.70
N GLN A 229 6.01 -7.72 -18.01
CA GLN A 229 5.50 -6.35 -17.94
C GLN A 229 5.98 -5.61 -16.68
N ILE A 230 6.14 -6.31 -15.55
CA ILE A 230 6.53 -5.69 -14.27
C ILE A 230 7.88 -4.98 -14.39
N GLY A 231 7.92 -3.73 -13.96
CA GLY A 231 9.10 -2.86 -14.02
C GLY A 231 9.28 -2.13 -15.36
N GLN A 232 8.60 -2.59 -16.42
CA GLN A 232 8.61 -1.95 -17.74
C GLN A 232 7.35 -1.10 -17.92
N SER A 233 6.24 -1.75 -18.26
CA SER A 233 4.95 -1.11 -18.55
C SER A 233 3.96 -1.19 -17.40
N MET A 234 4.27 -1.92 -16.32
CA MET A 234 3.42 -1.94 -15.13
C MET A 234 4.20 -2.07 -13.82
N GLU A 235 3.56 -1.65 -12.73
CA GLU A 235 4.01 -1.91 -11.36
C GLU A 235 2.89 -2.59 -10.58
N VAL A 236 3.26 -3.56 -9.75
CA VAL A 236 2.30 -4.34 -8.96
C VAL A 236 2.78 -4.52 -7.53
N TYR A 237 1.89 -4.24 -6.58
CA TYR A 237 2.04 -4.59 -5.18
C TYR A 237 0.79 -5.30 -4.70
N VAL A 238 0.87 -6.60 -4.50
CA VAL A 238 -0.29 -7.43 -4.13
C VAL A 238 -1.46 -7.13 -5.08
N ASP A 239 -2.54 -6.53 -4.61
CA ASP A 239 -3.75 -6.20 -5.36
C ASP A 239 -3.72 -4.85 -6.09
N ASP A 240 -2.78 -3.96 -5.74
CA ASP A 240 -2.61 -2.67 -6.38
C ASP A 240 -1.78 -2.81 -7.67
N MET A 241 -2.44 -2.66 -8.82
CA MET A 241 -1.85 -2.74 -10.15
C MET A 241 -1.97 -1.41 -10.89
N VAL A 242 -0.87 -0.97 -11.51
CA VAL A 242 -0.84 0.21 -12.38
C VAL A 242 -0.08 -0.07 -13.67
N VAL A 243 -0.73 0.17 -14.80
CA VAL A 243 -0.11 0.20 -16.14
C VAL A 243 0.29 1.64 -16.43
N LYS A 244 1.49 1.85 -16.95
CA LYS A 244 2.12 3.17 -17.08
C LYS A 244 2.83 3.29 -18.43
N SER A 245 2.60 4.40 -19.13
CA SER A 245 3.18 4.61 -20.46
C SER A 245 3.41 6.10 -20.76
N SER A 246 4.37 6.37 -21.64
CA SER A 246 4.74 7.74 -22.07
C SER A 246 3.73 8.38 -23.02
N ASP A 247 3.11 7.57 -23.88
CA ASP A 247 2.20 8.03 -24.93
C ASP A 247 1.04 7.05 -25.13
N VAL A 248 0.00 7.50 -25.83
CA VAL A 248 -1.24 6.74 -26.02
C VAL A 248 -1.03 5.45 -26.83
N SER A 249 -0.11 5.45 -27.79
CA SER A 249 0.14 4.27 -28.64
C SER A 249 0.88 3.19 -27.85
N ALA A 250 1.87 3.59 -27.05
CA ALA A 250 2.50 2.71 -26.06
C ALA A 250 1.46 2.18 -25.07
N HIS A 251 0.63 3.05 -24.48
CA HIS A 251 -0.36 2.65 -23.48
C HIS A 251 -1.39 1.65 -24.01
N THR A 252 -1.82 1.83 -25.25
CA THR A 252 -2.74 0.93 -25.94
C THR A 252 -2.12 -0.46 -26.14
N ARG A 253 -0.82 -0.53 -26.47
CA ARG A 253 -0.09 -1.82 -26.58
C ARG A 253 0.09 -2.47 -25.22
N ASP A 254 0.56 -1.70 -24.24
CA ASP A 254 0.80 -2.18 -22.88
C ASP A 254 -0.48 -2.75 -22.24
N LEU A 255 -1.62 -2.08 -22.42
CA LEU A 255 -2.93 -2.57 -21.97
C LEU A 255 -3.32 -3.89 -22.65
N ASN A 256 -3.07 -4.03 -23.95
CA ASN A 256 -3.35 -5.29 -24.66
C ASN A 256 -2.50 -6.44 -24.13
N ASP A 257 -1.21 -6.22 -23.89
CA ASP A 257 -0.30 -7.24 -23.33
C ASP A 257 -0.75 -7.66 -21.93
N VAL A 258 -1.13 -6.69 -21.09
CA VAL A 258 -1.66 -6.95 -19.74
C VAL A 258 -2.99 -7.71 -19.79
N PHE A 259 -3.91 -7.31 -20.66
CA PHE A 259 -5.19 -8.01 -20.85
C PHE A 259 -5.01 -9.42 -21.43
N GLN A 260 -4.02 -9.62 -22.28
CA GLN A 260 -3.66 -10.95 -22.78
C GLN A 260 -3.16 -11.84 -21.64
N ALA A 261 -2.27 -11.35 -20.78
CA ALA A 261 -1.79 -12.11 -19.62
C ALA A 261 -2.93 -12.48 -18.65
N LEU A 262 -3.82 -11.52 -18.36
CA LEU A 262 -5.03 -11.76 -17.55
C LEU A 262 -5.93 -12.83 -18.16
N ARG A 263 -6.14 -12.79 -19.48
CA ARG A 263 -6.94 -13.78 -20.22
C ARG A 263 -6.34 -15.18 -20.14
N GLN A 264 -5.03 -15.30 -20.36
CA GLN A 264 -4.30 -16.56 -20.32
C GLN A 264 -4.43 -17.26 -18.97
N HIS A 265 -4.40 -16.48 -17.89
CA HIS A 265 -4.50 -17.00 -16.52
C HIS A 265 -5.92 -16.92 -15.93
N GLN A 266 -6.91 -16.57 -16.74
CA GLN A 266 -8.33 -16.49 -16.37
C GLN A 266 -8.63 -15.57 -15.18
N MET A 267 -7.79 -14.56 -14.96
CA MET A 267 -7.95 -13.60 -13.89
C MET A 267 -9.00 -12.54 -14.28
N ARG A 268 -9.88 -12.19 -13.33
CA ARG A 268 -10.98 -11.24 -13.53
C ARG A 268 -10.74 -9.91 -12.83
N LEU A 269 -11.08 -8.82 -13.53
CA LEU A 269 -10.98 -7.46 -13.03
C LEU A 269 -12.30 -6.98 -12.43
N ASN A 270 -12.19 -6.07 -11.47
CA ASN A 270 -13.31 -5.36 -10.88
C ASN A 270 -13.60 -4.08 -11.67
N PRO A 271 -14.69 -4.04 -12.45
CA PRO A 271 -14.99 -2.90 -13.32
C PRO A 271 -15.22 -1.60 -12.52
N GLU A 272 -15.83 -1.68 -11.33
CA GLU A 272 -16.12 -0.52 -10.47
C GLU A 272 -14.86 0.16 -9.91
N LYS A 273 -13.75 -0.58 -9.83
CA LYS A 273 -12.49 -0.12 -9.25
C LYS A 273 -11.37 0.10 -10.26
N CYS A 274 -11.59 -0.32 -11.51
CA CYS A 274 -10.66 -0.03 -12.60
C CYS A 274 -10.89 1.38 -13.13
N VAL A 275 -9.80 2.07 -13.45
CA VAL A 275 -9.81 3.39 -14.08
C VAL A 275 -8.74 3.40 -15.16
N PHE A 276 -9.10 3.78 -16.38
CA PHE A 276 -8.23 3.71 -17.54
C PHE A 276 -7.87 5.11 -18.06
N GLY A 277 -6.63 5.28 -18.49
CA GLY A 277 -6.17 6.50 -19.15
C GLY A 277 -6.38 7.75 -18.30
N VAL A 278 -5.73 7.82 -17.14
CA VAL A 278 -5.70 9.03 -16.30
C VAL A 278 -4.30 9.63 -16.29
N SER A 279 -4.25 10.94 -16.07
CA SER A 279 -3.00 11.70 -15.91
C SER A 279 -2.40 11.56 -14.50
N GLY A 280 -3.20 11.10 -13.53
CA GLY A 280 -2.77 10.88 -12.16
C GLY A 280 -3.83 10.25 -11.26
N SER A 281 -3.42 9.43 -10.29
CA SER A 281 -4.32 8.83 -9.30
C SER A 281 -3.57 8.26 -8.09
N LYS A 282 -4.33 7.72 -7.14
CA LYS A 282 -3.79 7.08 -5.94
C LYS A 282 -3.15 5.72 -6.25
N PHE A 283 -1.90 5.55 -5.85
CA PHE A 283 -1.16 4.29 -5.84
C PHE A 283 -0.40 4.12 -4.52
N LEU A 284 -0.59 3.01 -3.81
CA LEU A 284 0.09 2.70 -2.54
C LEU A 284 0.07 3.81 -1.48
N GLY A 285 -0.99 4.62 -1.48
CA GLY A 285 -1.14 5.74 -0.53
C GLY A 285 -0.62 7.09 -1.01
N PHE A 286 0.03 7.13 -2.18
CA PHE A 286 0.59 8.32 -2.84
C PHE A 286 -0.27 8.75 -4.01
N MET A 287 -0.25 10.03 -4.35
CA MET A 287 -0.88 10.53 -5.57
C MET A 287 0.21 10.62 -6.63
N LEU A 288 0.06 9.86 -7.71
CA LEU A 288 0.94 9.92 -8.86
C LEU A 288 0.38 10.94 -9.84
N SER A 289 1.23 11.80 -10.37
CA SER A 289 0.88 12.76 -11.42
C SER A 289 2.06 12.93 -12.37
N SER A 290 1.83 13.57 -13.53
CA SER A 290 2.93 13.89 -14.45
C SER A 290 4.01 14.78 -13.81
N PRO A 291 3.70 15.79 -12.96
CA PRO A 291 4.71 16.55 -12.23
C PRO A 291 5.53 15.75 -11.19
N GLY A 292 5.02 14.61 -10.70
CA GLY A 292 5.74 13.77 -9.75
C GLY A 292 4.83 13.04 -8.77
N ILE A 293 5.28 12.97 -7.52
CA ILE A 293 4.61 12.28 -6.41
C ILE A 293 4.07 13.33 -5.45
N GLU A 294 2.76 13.33 -5.27
CA GLU A 294 2.04 14.30 -4.45
C GLU A 294 1.46 13.67 -3.18
N ALA A 295 1.32 14.50 -2.15
CA ALA A 295 0.65 14.12 -0.93
C ALA A 295 -0.85 13.95 -1.19
N ASN A 296 -1.47 12.95 -0.57
CA ASN A 296 -2.90 12.72 -0.72
C ASN A 296 -3.72 13.93 -0.19
N PRO A 297 -4.50 14.63 -1.05
CA PRO A 297 -5.24 15.82 -0.66
C PRO A 297 -6.20 15.59 0.50
N ASN A 298 -6.90 14.44 0.52
CA ASN A 298 -7.83 14.12 1.60
C ASN A 298 -7.10 13.92 2.94
N LYS A 299 -5.91 13.32 2.94
CA LYS A 299 -5.09 13.19 4.15
C LYS A 299 -4.57 14.56 4.62
N CYS A 300 -4.17 15.42 3.69
CA CYS A 300 -3.76 16.80 3.99
C CYS A 300 -4.95 17.59 4.56
N GLN A 301 -6.11 17.57 3.90
CA GLN A 301 -7.31 18.27 4.32
C GLN A 301 -7.79 17.78 5.69
N ALA A 302 -7.83 16.47 5.92
CA ALA A 302 -8.19 15.90 7.21
C ALA A 302 -7.26 16.38 8.34
N MET A 303 -6.00 16.70 8.05
CA MET A 303 -5.04 17.28 8.99
C MET A 303 -5.26 18.79 9.18
N LEU A 304 -5.56 19.53 8.11
CA LEU A 304 -5.89 20.97 8.16
C LEU A 304 -7.16 21.22 8.98
N ASP A 305 -8.20 20.40 8.79
CA ASP A 305 -9.49 20.51 9.48
C ASP A 305 -9.45 20.00 10.93
N MET A 306 -8.38 19.30 11.30
CA MET A 306 -8.25 18.74 12.65
C MET A 306 -8.14 19.85 13.70
N LYS A 307 -8.95 19.79 14.75
CA LYS A 307 -8.80 20.66 15.92
C LYS A 307 -7.62 20.21 16.78
N SER A 308 -7.06 21.12 17.57
CA SER A 308 -5.97 20.81 18.50
C SER A 308 -6.38 19.67 19.44
N PRO A 309 -5.56 18.61 19.58
CA PRO A 309 -5.85 17.48 20.45
C PRO A 309 -6.08 17.87 21.91
N THR A 310 -7.16 17.36 22.47
CA THR A 310 -7.56 17.48 23.88
C THR A 310 -7.45 16.17 24.63
N THR A 311 -7.21 15.06 23.93
CA THR A 311 -7.07 13.73 24.55
C THR A 311 -5.88 12.95 24.00
N LEU A 312 -5.40 11.97 24.78
CA LEU A 312 -4.34 11.06 24.35
C LEU A 312 -4.73 10.28 23.07
N LYS A 313 -6.00 9.89 22.94
CA LYS A 313 -6.51 9.20 21.74
C LYS A 313 -6.41 10.09 20.49
N GLU A 314 -6.69 11.39 20.63
CA GLU A 314 -6.54 12.34 19.53
C GLU A 314 -5.07 12.56 19.16
N VAL A 315 -4.16 12.56 20.14
CA VAL A 315 -2.70 12.59 19.85
C VAL A 315 -2.24 11.32 19.14
N GLN A 316 -2.75 10.15 19.51
CA GLN A 316 -2.47 8.90 18.79
C GLN A 316 -2.95 8.98 17.34
N LYS A 317 -4.17 9.51 17.12
CA LYS A 317 -4.71 9.76 15.78
C LYS A 317 -3.84 10.74 14.98
N LEU A 318 -3.39 11.82 15.61
CA LEU A 318 -2.49 12.81 15.02
C LEU A 318 -1.14 12.18 14.61
N ALA A 319 -0.53 11.38 15.49
CA ALA A 319 0.71 10.68 15.20
C ALA A 319 0.58 9.69 14.03
N GLY A 320 -0.55 8.97 13.96
CA GLY A 320 -0.87 8.11 12.82
C GLY A 320 -0.96 8.89 11.50
N ARG A 321 -1.68 10.03 11.51
CA ARG A 321 -1.79 10.91 10.33
C ARG A 321 -0.44 11.46 9.87
N LEU A 322 0.38 11.95 10.80
CA LEU A 322 1.74 12.42 10.51
C LEU A 322 2.63 11.32 9.91
N THR A 323 2.50 10.09 10.40
CA THR A 323 3.26 8.95 9.86
C THR A 323 2.88 8.67 8.42
N SER A 324 1.58 8.75 8.08
CA SER A 324 1.08 8.54 6.72
C SER A 324 1.49 9.61 5.70
N LEU A 325 1.95 10.78 6.18
CA LEU A 325 2.41 11.92 5.37
C LEU A 325 3.91 12.19 5.55
N SER A 326 4.64 11.26 6.17
CA SER A 326 6.03 11.47 6.58
C SER A 326 6.97 11.82 5.43
N TRP A 327 6.68 11.29 4.23
CA TRP A 327 7.42 11.58 3.00
C TRP A 327 7.41 13.06 2.61
N PHE A 328 6.37 13.81 2.95
CA PHE A 328 6.18 15.18 2.51
C PHE A 328 6.56 16.20 3.59
N LEU A 329 7.02 15.72 4.75
CA LEU A 329 7.25 16.54 5.94
C LEU A 329 8.74 16.65 6.26
N PRO A 330 9.44 17.70 5.78
CA PRO A 330 10.84 17.91 6.13
C PRO A 330 11.00 18.06 7.64
N ARG A 331 12.06 17.49 8.22
CA ARG A 331 12.35 17.61 9.67
C ARG A 331 11.21 17.15 10.59
N LEU A 332 10.39 16.19 10.15
CA LEU A 332 9.25 15.65 10.90
C LEU A 332 9.59 15.34 12.36
N ALA A 333 10.67 14.62 12.64
CA ALA A 333 10.99 14.18 14.01
C ALA A 333 11.29 15.35 14.95
N LYS A 334 11.91 16.42 14.45
CA LYS A 334 12.18 17.63 15.25
C LYS A 334 10.88 18.30 15.67
N ILE A 335 9.96 18.47 14.73
CA ILE A 335 8.71 19.22 14.91
C ILE A 335 7.69 18.38 15.68
N ALA A 336 7.63 17.07 15.43
CA ALA A 336 6.70 16.18 16.11
C ALA A 336 7.11 15.89 17.56
N LYS A 337 8.34 16.22 17.97
CA LYS A 337 8.89 15.87 19.30
C LYS A 337 7.95 16.23 20.47
N PRO A 338 7.50 17.49 20.67
CA PRO A 338 6.65 17.83 21.81
C PRO A 338 5.34 17.03 21.80
N ILE A 339 4.77 16.77 20.62
CA ILE A 339 3.54 15.99 20.45
C ILE A 339 3.77 14.51 20.80
N LEU A 340 4.86 13.92 20.32
CA LEU A 340 5.19 12.51 20.57
C LEU A 340 5.58 12.23 22.03
N LEU A 341 6.09 13.24 22.75
CA LEU A 341 6.35 13.11 24.18
C LEU A 341 5.06 12.88 24.99
N LEU A 342 3.92 13.43 24.56
CA LEU A 342 2.62 13.20 25.21
C LEU A 342 2.14 11.74 25.11
N LEU A 343 2.69 10.94 24.19
CA LEU A 343 2.39 9.51 24.09
C LEU A 343 3.11 8.67 25.14
N LYS A 344 4.17 9.20 25.76
CA LYS A 344 4.85 8.54 26.87
C LYS A 344 3.97 8.68 28.11
N LYS A 345 3.50 7.56 28.68
CA LYS A 345 2.58 7.49 29.82
C LYS A 345 3.21 7.92 31.16
N THR A 346 4.05 8.94 31.16
CA THR A 346 4.84 9.39 32.31
C THR A 346 4.19 10.55 33.07
N GLU A 347 3.35 11.36 32.43
CA GLU A 347 2.74 12.55 33.05
C GLU A 347 1.23 12.68 32.74
N ARG A 348 0.54 13.55 33.50
CA ARG A 348 -0.84 13.94 33.19
C ARG A 348 -0.87 14.66 31.84
N PHE A 349 -1.77 14.23 30.95
CA PHE A 349 -1.92 14.81 29.63
C PHE A 349 -2.14 16.33 29.71
N LYS A 350 -1.28 17.10 29.05
CA LYS A 350 -1.41 18.55 28.91
C LYS A 350 -0.93 18.97 27.53
N TRP A 351 -1.83 19.49 26.71
CA TRP A 351 -1.47 20.10 25.43
C TRP A 351 -0.75 21.44 25.69
N THR A 352 0.54 21.50 25.42
CA THR A 352 1.38 22.68 25.70
C THR A 352 1.39 23.66 24.52
N GLN A 353 1.85 24.89 24.75
CA GLN A 353 2.05 25.86 23.68
C GLN A 353 3.07 25.36 22.63
N GLU A 354 4.09 24.60 23.04
CA GLU A 354 5.04 23.96 22.10
C GLU A 354 4.36 22.91 21.22
N CYS A 355 3.41 22.14 21.77
CA CYS A 355 2.60 21.20 20.98
C CYS A 355 1.74 21.94 19.97
N GLU A 356 1.11 23.05 20.38
CA GLU A 356 0.28 23.88 19.50
C GLU A 356 1.11 24.49 18.36
N GLN A 357 2.25 25.09 18.67
CA GLN A 357 3.17 25.63 17.65
C GLN A 357 3.62 24.57 16.66
N SER A 358 3.94 23.37 17.14
CA SER A 358 4.34 22.25 16.28
C SER A 358 3.19 21.77 15.40
N PHE A 359 1.98 21.72 15.94
CA PHE A 359 0.78 21.35 15.20
C PHE A 359 0.45 22.36 14.11
N GLN A 360 0.54 23.66 14.41
CA GLN A 360 0.33 24.72 13.41
C GLN A 360 1.41 24.70 12.31
N GLN A 361 2.68 24.44 12.65
CA GLN A 361 3.73 24.24 11.65
C GLN A 361 3.44 23.07 10.70
N PHE A 362 2.82 21.98 11.19
CA PHE A 362 2.41 20.89 10.31
C PHE A 362 1.28 21.30 9.38
N LYS A 363 0.28 22.04 9.88
CA LYS A 363 -0.81 22.55 9.05
C LYS A 363 -0.30 23.48 7.95
N GLU A 364 0.56 24.42 8.30
CA GLU A 364 1.16 25.34 7.34
C GLU A 364 1.87 24.58 6.21
N ARG A 365 2.69 23.59 6.54
CA ARG A 365 3.42 22.81 5.52
C ARG A 365 2.53 21.90 4.68
N LEU A 366 1.45 21.39 5.25
CA LEU A 366 0.51 20.53 4.53
C LEU A 366 -0.54 21.33 3.76
N SER A 367 -0.59 22.65 3.93
CA SER A 367 -1.36 23.53 3.05
C SER A 367 -0.77 23.59 1.64
N THR A 368 0.55 23.46 1.54
CA THR A 368 1.32 23.47 0.29
C THR A 368 2.44 22.41 0.36
N PRO A 369 2.07 21.11 0.36
CA PRO A 369 3.04 20.03 0.46
C PRO A 369 3.98 20.04 -0.75
N PRO A 370 5.26 19.67 -0.58
CA PRO A 370 6.19 19.57 -1.70
C PRO A 370 5.76 18.45 -2.65
N ILE A 371 5.95 18.68 -3.95
CA ILE A 371 5.89 17.62 -4.96
C ILE A 371 7.26 16.93 -4.97
N LEU A 372 7.28 15.61 -4.79
CA LEU A 372 8.51 14.83 -4.84
C LEU A 372 8.74 14.35 -6.27
N SER A 373 10.00 14.29 -6.68
CA SER A 373 10.39 13.88 -8.02
C SER A 373 10.99 12.48 -8.01
N LYS A 374 10.80 11.77 -9.13
CA LYS A 374 11.51 10.52 -9.41
C LYS A 374 12.99 10.83 -9.68
N PRO A 375 13.93 9.98 -9.22
CA PRO A 375 15.32 10.11 -9.61
C PRO A 375 15.55 10.01 -11.12
N ALA A 376 16.23 11.01 -11.68
CA ALA A 376 16.81 10.95 -13.02
C ALA A 376 18.17 10.21 -12.96
N GLY A 377 18.39 9.25 -13.85
CA GLY A 377 19.57 8.36 -13.79
C GLY A 377 20.91 9.03 -14.10
N ASP A 378 20.89 10.17 -14.78
CA ASP A 378 22.06 10.92 -15.25
C ASP A 378 22.52 12.04 -14.29
N LEU A 379 21.67 12.41 -13.32
CA LEU A 379 21.96 13.49 -12.37
C LEU A 379 22.52 12.96 -11.04
N ASP A 380 23.57 13.62 -10.54
CA ASP A 380 24.09 13.37 -9.19
C ASP A 380 23.01 13.69 -8.13
N MET A 381 22.88 12.83 -7.13
CA MET A 381 21.99 13.10 -6.00
C MET A 381 22.71 13.94 -4.96
N ILE A 382 22.04 14.95 -4.44
CA ILE A 382 22.53 15.81 -3.38
C ILE A 382 21.81 15.48 -2.07
N VAL A 383 22.58 15.25 -1.02
CA VAL A 383 22.08 14.97 0.32
C VAL A 383 22.39 16.15 1.23
N TYR A 384 21.35 16.72 1.83
CA TYR A 384 21.48 17.71 2.90
C TYR A 384 21.13 17.09 4.24
N LEU A 385 21.98 17.34 5.23
CA LEU A 385 21.82 16.87 6.61
C LEU A 385 21.46 18.04 7.52
N ALA A 386 20.37 17.88 8.27
CA ALA A 386 19.97 18.82 9.32
C ALA A 386 19.99 18.10 10.68
N VAL A 387 20.94 18.50 11.52
CA VAL A 387 21.16 17.90 12.84
C VAL A 387 20.69 18.86 13.93
N SER A 388 20.07 18.31 14.97
CA SER A 388 19.81 19.01 16.22
C SER A 388 20.20 18.13 17.40
N SER A 389 20.20 18.69 18.62
CA SER A 389 20.48 17.95 19.86
C SER A 389 19.55 16.76 20.13
N ASN A 390 18.45 16.64 19.39
CA ASN A 390 17.42 15.63 19.63
C ASN A 390 16.97 14.87 18.38
N SER A 391 17.41 15.27 17.19
CA SER A 391 16.92 14.67 15.95
C SER A 391 17.91 14.86 14.81
N ILE A 392 17.91 13.90 13.91
CA ILE A 392 18.56 13.98 12.60
C ILE A 392 17.49 14.02 11.52
N SER A 393 17.72 14.80 10.47
CA SER A 393 16.86 14.86 9.30
C SER A 393 17.70 14.94 8.05
N VAL A 394 17.25 14.28 7.00
CA VAL A 394 17.96 14.20 5.74
C VAL A 394 16.96 14.49 4.63
N VAL A 395 17.38 15.31 3.68
CA VAL A 395 16.67 15.47 2.41
C VAL A 395 17.62 15.06 1.29
N MET A 396 17.08 14.28 0.37
CA MET A 396 17.73 13.90 -0.88
C MET A 396 17.07 14.69 -2.01
N VAL A 397 17.85 15.37 -2.83
CA VAL A 397 17.38 16.18 -3.96
C VAL A 397 18.23 15.90 -5.19
N GLN A 398 17.70 16.22 -6.38
CA GLN A 398 18.50 16.40 -7.59
C GLN A 398 18.43 17.86 -8.02
N GLU A 399 19.50 18.34 -8.66
CA GLU A 399 19.58 19.71 -9.16
C GLU A 399 19.58 19.66 -10.70
N ASP A 400 18.55 20.25 -11.31
CA ASP A 400 18.43 20.38 -12.76
C ASP A 400 18.30 21.87 -13.13
N GLN A 401 19.18 22.35 -14.01
CA GLN A 401 19.23 23.76 -14.46
C GLN A 401 19.20 24.79 -13.31
N GLY A 402 19.78 24.46 -12.15
CA GLY A 402 19.83 25.31 -10.96
C GLY A 402 18.60 25.21 -10.04
N ASN A 403 17.59 24.42 -10.41
CA ASN A 403 16.42 24.13 -9.57
C ASN A 403 16.62 22.82 -8.81
N GLN A 404 16.31 22.81 -7.51
CA GLN A 404 16.40 21.60 -6.69
C GLN A 404 15.04 20.93 -6.54
N HIS A 405 15.00 19.68 -6.98
CA HIS A 405 13.82 18.82 -6.94
C HIS A 405 13.96 17.81 -5.80
N PRO A 406 13.10 17.86 -4.77
CA PRO A 406 13.18 16.92 -3.66
C PRO A 406 12.76 15.53 -4.09
N ILE A 407 13.61 14.54 -3.80
CA ILE A 407 13.32 13.12 -4.04
C ILE A 407 12.69 12.51 -2.79
N TYR A 408 13.31 12.76 -1.63
CA TYR A 408 12.90 12.07 -0.41
C TYR A 408 13.25 12.84 0.86
N PHE A 409 12.38 12.75 1.86
CA PHE A 409 12.61 13.27 3.21
C PHE A 409 12.61 12.12 4.24
N ILE A 410 13.67 12.04 5.06
CA ILE A 410 13.70 11.15 6.23
C ILE A 410 14.07 11.92 7.48
N SER A 411 13.52 11.50 8.62
CA SER A 411 13.74 12.16 9.89
C SER A 411 13.57 11.19 11.04
N ARG A 412 14.44 11.31 12.05
CA ARG A 412 14.45 10.43 13.22
C ARG A 412 14.85 11.18 14.48
N THR A 413 14.18 10.86 15.58
CA THR A 413 14.56 11.31 16.93
C THR A 413 15.76 10.53 17.43
N LEU A 414 16.73 11.21 18.02
CA LEU A 414 17.91 10.60 18.63
C LEU A 414 17.54 9.82 19.89
N GLN A 415 18.13 8.63 20.02
CA GLN A 415 18.08 7.84 21.25
C GLN A 415 18.83 8.55 22.38
N GLU A 416 18.57 8.17 23.63
CA GLU A 416 19.17 8.81 24.79
C GLU A 416 20.71 8.79 24.76
N ALA A 417 21.31 7.69 24.30
CA ALA A 417 22.75 7.60 24.13
C ALA A 417 23.28 8.55 23.04
N GLU A 418 22.56 8.66 21.93
CA GLU A 418 22.93 9.45 20.75
C GLU A 418 22.80 10.95 20.99
N ARG A 419 21.98 11.38 21.96
CA ARG A 419 21.90 12.80 22.36
C ARG A 419 23.18 13.35 22.96
N ARG A 420 24.09 12.47 23.38
CA ARG A 420 25.42 12.84 23.90
C ARG A 420 26.47 12.98 22.81
N TYR A 421 26.13 12.62 21.57
CA TYR A 421 27.04 12.73 20.44
C TYR A 421 27.33 14.20 20.12
N GLN A 422 28.57 14.46 19.73
CA GLN A 422 29.00 15.74 19.19
C GLN A 422 28.34 15.99 17.82
N LEU A 423 28.43 17.23 17.33
CA LEU A 423 27.84 17.61 16.05
C LEU A 423 28.32 16.71 14.91
N LEU A 424 29.64 16.46 14.82
CA LEU A 424 30.22 15.64 13.75
C LEU A 424 29.76 14.18 13.82
N GLU A 425 29.68 13.61 15.02
CA GLU A 425 29.16 12.25 15.25
C GLU A 425 27.68 12.14 14.83
N ASN A 426 26.88 13.18 15.11
CA ASN A 426 25.48 13.22 14.67
C ASN A 426 25.33 13.42 13.15
N VAL A 427 26.23 14.16 12.50
CA VAL A 427 26.28 14.28 11.04
C VAL A 427 26.61 12.91 10.43
N ALA A 428 27.63 12.22 10.96
CA ALA A 428 27.97 10.86 10.53
C ALA A 428 26.81 9.88 10.77
N LEU A 429 26.15 9.95 11.93
CA LEU A 429 24.96 9.16 12.23
C LEU A 429 23.81 9.46 11.25
N GLY A 430 23.61 10.74 10.89
CA GLY A 430 22.65 11.16 9.88
C GLY A 430 22.91 10.51 8.52
N LEU A 431 24.17 10.47 8.09
CA LEU A 431 24.58 9.81 6.85
C LEU A 431 24.46 8.28 6.90
N ILE A 432 24.83 7.65 8.01
CA ILE A 432 24.64 6.21 8.24
C ILE A 432 23.15 5.86 8.22
N TYR A 433 22.32 6.70 8.82
CA TYR A 433 20.88 6.53 8.81
C TYR A 433 20.33 6.65 7.38
N ALA A 434 20.76 7.65 6.61
CA ALA A 434 20.38 7.82 5.21
C ALA A 434 20.80 6.64 4.33
N THR A 435 22.07 6.22 4.40
CA THR A 435 22.60 5.09 3.60
C THR A 435 21.87 3.78 3.89
N ARG A 436 21.43 3.54 5.13
CA ARG A 436 20.66 2.34 5.49
C ARG A 436 19.21 2.41 5.02
N TRP A 437 18.57 3.57 5.18
CA TRP A 437 17.15 3.74 4.86
C TRP A 437 16.92 3.87 3.36
N LEU A 438 17.80 4.59 2.67
CA LEU A 438 17.73 4.91 1.24
C LEU A 438 18.76 4.10 0.45
N ARG A 439 19.07 2.88 0.91
CA ARG A 439 20.16 2.04 0.39
C ARG A 439 20.10 1.89 -1.13
N GLN A 440 18.91 1.70 -1.68
CA GLN A 440 18.67 1.56 -3.12
C GLN A 440 19.18 2.76 -3.92
N TYR A 441 19.03 3.98 -3.40
CA TYR A 441 19.46 5.19 -4.08
C TYR A 441 20.98 5.37 -3.96
N PHE A 442 21.54 5.13 -2.77
CA PHE A 442 22.99 5.19 -2.52
C PHE A 442 23.79 4.14 -3.31
N GLN A 443 23.18 3.01 -3.66
CA GLN A 443 23.81 1.98 -4.49
C GLN A 443 23.73 2.28 -5.99
N SER A 444 22.73 3.05 -6.42
CA SER A 444 22.43 3.26 -7.84
C SER A 444 22.91 4.60 -8.38
N HIS A 445 23.14 5.60 -7.52
CA HIS A 445 23.51 6.96 -7.91
C HIS A 445 24.75 7.44 -7.18
N LYS A 446 25.49 8.35 -7.82
CA LYS A 446 26.55 9.10 -7.15
C LYS A 446 25.92 10.13 -6.21
N ILE A 447 26.35 10.09 -4.94
CA ILE A 447 25.80 10.93 -3.87
C ILE A 447 26.81 12.03 -3.49
N ILE A 448 26.37 13.28 -3.53
CA ILE A 448 27.08 14.46 -3.05
C ILE A 448 26.48 14.88 -1.71
N VAL A 449 27.22 14.75 -0.63
CA VAL A 449 26.78 15.21 0.68
C VAL A 449 27.17 16.68 0.86
N ARG A 450 26.18 17.57 1.00
CA ARG A 450 26.40 18.97 1.33
C ARG A 450 26.22 19.18 2.83
N THR A 451 27.27 19.67 3.47
CA THR A 451 27.29 19.97 4.91
C THR A 451 28.02 21.29 5.17
N ASP A 452 27.53 22.03 6.14
CA ASP A 452 28.14 23.23 6.72
C ASP A 452 29.27 22.89 7.72
N CYS A 453 29.41 21.61 8.10
CA CYS A 453 30.47 21.16 8.98
C CYS A 453 31.80 21.13 8.24
N ARG A 454 32.80 21.84 8.78
CA ARG A 454 34.19 21.77 8.28
C ARG A 454 34.77 20.39 8.55
N LEU A 455 34.73 19.51 7.55
CA LEU A 455 35.51 18.29 7.55
C LEU A 455 36.98 18.69 7.35
N GLN A 456 37.75 18.82 8.43
CA GLN A 456 39.20 18.84 8.29
C GLN A 456 39.58 17.54 7.59
N LYS A 457 40.27 17.64 6.44
CA LYS A 457 40.95 16.50 5.82
C LYS A 457 41.93 15.96 6.85
N SER A 458 41.53 14.95 7.62
CA SER A 458 42.48 14.10 8.28
C SER A 458 43.17 13.32 7.18
N SER A 459 44.39 13.76 6.87
CA SER A 459 45.33 13.10 5.98
C SER A 459 45.41 11.62 6.35
N GLY A 460 44.86 10.76 5.49
CA GLY A 460 44.89 9.31 5.68
C GLY A 460 43.98 8.63 4.67
N ASN A 461 44.56 8.23 3.55
CA ASN A 461 43.96 7.26 2.62
C ASN A 461 43.46 6.03 3.39
N GLN A 462 42.18 5.98 3.72
CA GLN A 462 41.50 4.73 4.02
C GLN A 462 40.22 4.67 3.20
N ARG A 463 40.28 3.89 2.13
CA ARG A 463 39.10 3.39 1.42
C ARG A 463 38.19 2.75 2.47
N LEU A 464 36.96 3.25 2.58
CA LEU A 464 35.90 2.53 3.29
C LEU A 464 35.72 1.17 2.59
N PRO A 465 35.78 0.03 3.31
CA PRO A 465 35.53 -1.26 2.70
C PRO A 465 34.07 -1.34 2.28
N ALA A 466 33.84 -1.69 1.02
CA ALA A 466 32.54 -2.11 0.54
C ALA A 466 32.14 -3.39 1.30
N GLY A 467 31.00 -3.36 1.98
CA GLY A 467 30.38 -4.48 2.67
C GLY A 467 28.92 -4.63 2.27
#